data_AF-A0A182FJ64-F1
#
_entry.id   AF-A0A182FJ64-F1
#
_cell.length_a   1.000
_cell.length_b   1.000
_cell.length_c   1.000
_cell.angle_alpha   90.00
_cell.angle_beta   90.00
_cell.angle_gamma   90.00
#
_symmetry.space_group_name_H-M   'P 1'
#
loop_
_entity.id
_entity.type
_entity.pdbx_description
1 polymer ?
#
loop_
_entity_poly.entity_id
_entity_poly.type
_entity_poly.pdbx_seq_one_letter_code
_entity_poly.pdbx_strand_id
1 'polypeptide(L)'
;QLLQPGTIELQVEVRPKFLVPDTNCFVDDLRCIQTIASATNLFTLMVPIVVVTELRGLSMGAKNRPGKLPALHMAASASRPGLAQPGAAAAAQHQQQQQQTQPHIQPANHRLTTNVKSLHHSYTVTQNAAIALEYLQSVADGTILFVTTKGNVMRKSVFTTEEDEDGQRTNDDRILETALNLVAAGPSSSSTSGSQAAVDGEPRKILREVVLLTKDRNLRVKAISHDVPVRDMHDFAYWARLQLAANDLCSLESAAGPLCY
;
A
#
# COMPACT_ATOMS: atom_id res chain seq x y z
N GLN A 1 16.92 2.26 51.53
CA GLN A 1 15.96 3.09 50.78
C GLN A 1 15.50 2.25 49.60
N LEU A 2 14.28 1.71 49.65
CA LEU A 2 13.70 0.93 48.56
C LEU A 2 13.46 1.87 47.37
N LEU A 3 13.91 1.48 46.17
CA LEU A 3 13.47 2.10 44.92
C LEU A 3 11.94 1.92 44.84
N GLN A 4 11.17 2.98 45.01
CA GLN A 4 9.76 2.96 44.64
C GLN A 4 9.70 2.72 43.12
N PRO A 5 8.92 1.74 42.64
CA PRO A 5 8.63 1.66 41.22
C PRO A 5 7.73 2.86 40.88
N GLY A 6 8.37 3.98 40.51
CA GLY A 6 7.68 5.10 39.88
C GLY A 6 7.07 4.57 38.59
N THR A 7 5.76 4.33 38.62
CA THR A 7 5.02 3.96 37.42
C THR A 7 4.95 5.22 36.57
N ILE A 8 5.80 5.30 35.54
CA ILE A 8 5.74 6.37 34.56
C ILE A 8 4.51 6.10 33.71
N GLU A 9 3.42 6.81 33.97
CA GLU A 9 2.25 6.78 33.08
C GLU A 9 2.58 7.55 31.80
N LEU A 10 2.43 6.88 30.66
CA LEU A 10 2.73 7.40 29.34
C LEU A 10 1.43 7.58 28.57
N GLN A 11 1.11 8.81 28.18
CA GLN A 11 -0.07 9.12 27.39
C GLN A 11 0.34 9.40 25.95
N VAL A 12 -0.08 8.54 25.02
CA VAL A 12 0.14 8.78 23.59
C VAL A 12 -0.99 9.63 23.03
N GLU A 13 -0.64 10.81 22.52
CA GLU A 13 -1.55 11.67 21.76
C GLU A 13 -1.29 11.49 20.27
N VAL A 14 -2.32 11.10 19.51
CA VAL A 14 -2.20 10.87 18.06
C VAL A 14 -2.81 12.05 17.32
N ARG A 15 -2.02 12.73 16.48
CA ARG A 15 -2.46 13.83 15.60
C ARG A 15 -2.06 13.52 14.16
N PRO A 16 -2.86 12.76 13.41
CA PRO A 16 -2.47 12.28 12.09
C PRO A 16 -2.15 13.43 11.14
N LYS A 17 -0.94 13.41 10.59
CA LYS A 17 -0.46 14.36 9.56
C LYS A 17 0.21 13.61 8.42
N PHE A 18 0.97 12.56 8.75
CA PHE A 18 1.67 11.73 7.78
C PHE A 18 1.04 10.34 7.77
N LEU A 19 0.60 9.90 6.59
CA LEU A 19 -0.09 8.61 6.42
C LEU A 19 0.78 7.69 5.60
N VAL A 20 1.11 6.52 6.14
CA VAL A 20 1.96 5.52 5.48
C VAL A 20 1.07 4.36 5.04
N PRO A 21 0.68 4.26 3.76
CA PRO A 21 -0.07 3.11 3.25
C PRO A 21 0.83 1.91 2.95
N ASP A 22 0.29 0.70 3.13
CA ASP A 22 0.90 -0.55 2.64
C ASP A 22 0.53 -0.83 1.16
N THR A 23 0.96 -1.97 0.62
CA THR A 23 0.65 -2.37 -0.77
C THR A 23 -0.85 -2.64 -0.98
N ASN A 24 -1.49 -3.28 -0.01
CA ASN A 24 -2.91 -3.67 -0.12
C ASN A 24 -3.84 -2.45 -0.17
N CYS A 25 -3.46 -1.36 0.50
CA CYS A 25 -4.13 -0.06 0.40
C CYS A 25 -4.36 0.39 -1.05
N PHE A 26 -3.38 0.18 -1.92
CA PHE A 26 -3.47 0.55 -3.34
C PHE A 26 -4.21 -0.49 -4.18
N VAL A 27 -4.00 -1.77 -3.89
CA VAL A 27 -4.60 -2.88 -4.65
C VAL A 27 -6.10 -2.98 -4.39
N ASP A 28 -6.53 -2.77 -3.14
CA ASP A 28 -7.92 -2.98 -2.72
C ASP A 28 -8.74 -1.68 -2.75
N ASP A 29 -8.13 -0.53 -2.43
CA ASP A 29 -8.87 0.69 -2.07
C ASP A 29 -8.29 1.97 -2.71
N LEU A 30 -7.88 1.92 -3.98
CA LEU A 30 -7.29 3.07 -4.69
C LEU A 30 -8.15 4.35 -4.63
N ARG A 31 -9.49 4.23 -4.64
CA ARG A 31 -10.38 5.39 -4.53
C ARG A 31 -10.21 6.13 -3.20
N CYS A 32 -10.06 5.40 -2.11
CA CYS A 32 -9.86 6.01 -0.81
C CYS A 32 -8.47 6.65 -0.71
N ILE A 33 -7.44 6.06 -1.33
CA ILE A 33 -6.14 6.73 -1.53
C ILE A 33 -6.31 8.05 -2.27
N GLN A 34 -7.06 8.08 -3.38
CA GLN A 34 -7.29 9.30 -4.16
C GLN A 34 -8.01 10.39 -3.35
N THR A 35 -9.00 10.01 -2.54
CA THR A 35 -9.69 10.94 -1.65
C THR A 35 -8.74 11.52 -0.60
N ILE A 36 -7.93 10.69 0.05
CA ILE A 36 -6.93 11.14 1.04
C ILE A 36 -5.88 12.03 0.37
N ALA A 37 -5.38 11.65 -0.81
CA ALA A 37 -4.40 12.42 -1.58
C ALA A 37 -4.94 13.80 -1.99
N SER A 38 -6.26 13.93 -2.20
CA SER A 38 -6.89 15.20 -2.53
C SER A 38 -7.05 16.12 -1.31
N ALA A 39 -7.04 15.57 -0.10
CA ALA A 39 -7.11 16.29 1.17
C ALA A 39 -5.72 16.76 1.67
N THR A 40 -4.91 17.32 0.76
CA THR A 40 -3.50 17.72 1.02
C THR A 40 -3.34 18.77 2.13
N ASN A 41 -4.39 19.51 2.45
CA ASN A 41 -4.42 20.48 3.54
C ASN A 41 -4.58 19.83 4.94
N LEU A 42 -5.02 18.57 5.00
CA LEU A 42 -5.21 17.83 6.24
C LEU A 42 -4.11 16.80 6.46
N PHE A 43 -3.77 16.05 5.41
CA PHE A 43 -2.86 14.92 5.50
C PHE A 43 -1.89 14.89 4.33
N THR A 44 -0.72 14.28 4.57
CA THR A 44 0.28 13.99 3.54
C THR A 44 0.47 12.48 3.45
N LEU A 45 0.21 11.92 2.27
CA LEU A 45 0.52 10.51 1.98
C LEU A 45 2.03 10.37 1.77
N MET A 46 2.64 9.53 2.61
CA MET A 46 4.05 9.18 2.62
C MET A 46 4.19 7.73 2.14
N VAL A 47 4.27 7.53 0.83
CA VAL A 47 4.26 6.20 0.19
C VAL A 47 5.65 5.59 0.26
N PRO A 48 5.84 4.45 0.97
CA PRO A 48 7.13 3.77 0.98
C PRO A 48 7.52 3.31 -0.44
N ILE A 49 8.76 3.50 -0.86
CA ILE A 49 9.17 3.07 -2.21
C ILE A 49 9.13 1.54 -2.39
N VAL A 50 9.22 0.78 -1.29
CA VAL A 50 9.05 -0.67 -1.30
C VAL A 50 7.65 -1.06 -1.77
N VAL A 51 6.62 -0.29 -1.40
CA VAL A 51 5.24 -0.47 -1.88
C VAL A 51 5.17 -0.28 -3.39
N VAL A 52 5.82 0.77 -3.91
CA VAL A 52 5.83 1.02 -5.37
C VAL A 52 6.57 -0.09 -6.13
N THR A 53 7.66 -0.60 -5.55
CA THR A 53 8.42 -1.72 -6.10
C THR A 53 7.56 -2.99 -6.13
N GLU A 54 6.82 -3.25 -5.06
CA GLU A 54 5.90 -4.38 -4.98
C GLU A 54 4.75 -4.26 -5.98
N LEU A 55 4.11 -3.09 -6.09
CA LEU A 55 3.06 -2.83 -7.09
C LEU A 55 3.56 -3.08 -8.52
N ARG A 56 4.80 -2.69 -8.83
CA ARG A 56 5.41 -3.02 -10.13
C ARG A 56 5.61 -4.53 -10.31
N GLY A 57 6.07 -5.22 -9.27
CA GLY A 57 6.20 -6.68 -9.30
C GLY A 57 4.87 -7.40 -9.47
N LEU A 58 3.79 -6.87 -8.88
CA LEU A 58 2.43 -7.38 -8.97
C LEU A 58 1.82 -7.11 -10.36
N SER A 59 2.07 -5.95 -10.96
CA SER A 59 1.53 -5.57 -12.27
C SER A 59 2.14 -6.37 -13.43
N MET A 60 3.35 -6.90 -13.26
CA MET A 60 3.98 -7.80 -14.25
C MET A 60 3.46 -9.25 -14.15
N GLY A 61 2.79 -9.61 -13.06
CA GLY A 61 2.34 -10.97 -12.78
C GLY A 61 3.48 -11.94 -12.42
N ALA A 62 3.13 -13.04 -11.74
CA ALA A 62 4.11 -13.97 -11.16
C ALA A 62 5.05 -14.65 -12.18
N LYS A 63 4.69 -14.67 -13.47
CA LYS A 63 5.45 -15.33 -14.55
C LYS A 63 6.50 -14.44 -15.22
N ASN A 64 6.42 -13.12 -15.07
CA ASN A 64 7.28 -12.17 -15.78
C ASN A 64 8.14 -11.29 -14.85
N ARG A 65 8.29 -11.64 -13.56
CA ARG A 65 9.14 -10.86 -12.63
C ARG A 65 10.62 -11.02 -13.01
N PRO A 66 11.32 -9.97 -13.47
CA PRO A 66 12.77 -10.03 -13.66
C PRO A 66 13.46 -10.03 -12.29
N GLY A 67 14.59 -10.74 -12.17
CA GLY A 67 15.33 -10.90 -10.90
C GLY A 67 15.92 -9.60 -10.32
N LYS A 68 15.93 -8.49 -11.07
CA LYS A 68 16.26 -7.14 -10.60
C LYS A 68 15.50 -6.13 -11.47
N LEU A 69 14.62 -5.32 -10.87
CA LEU A 69 13.89 -4.28 -11.60
C LEU A 69 14.84 -3.13 -11.94
N PRO A 70 14.93 -2.67 -13.20
CA PRO A 70 15.75 -1.51 -13.53
C PRO A 70 15.21 -0.22 -12.87
N ALA A 71 16.12 0.71 -12.58
CA ALA A 71 15.77 2.07 -12.18
C ALA A 71 14.93 2.72 -13.29
N LEU A 72 13.79 3.31 -12.96
CA LEU A 72 12.95 3.99 -13.96
C LEU A 72 13.46 5.43 -14.15
N HIS A 73 13.98 5.71 -15.35
CA HIS A 73 13.92 7.04 -15.93
C HIS A 73 12.70 7.08 -16.85
N MET A 74 11.59 7.66 -16.39
CA MET A 74 10.39 7.80 -17.23
C MET A 74 10.43 9.15 -17.94
N ALA A 75 10.61 9.10 -19.27
CA ALA A 75 10.62 10.27 -20.13
C ALA A 75 9.25 10.97 -20.14
N ALA A 76 9.27 12.30 -20.13
CA ALA A 76 8.09 13.10 -20.38
C ALA A 76 7.51 12.75 -21.76
N SER A 77 6.20 12.55 -21.81
CA SER A 77 5.47 12.18 -23.02
C SER A 77 5.67 13.22 -24.12
N ALA A 78 6.14 12.78 -25.28
CA ALA A 78 5.99 13.49 -26.55
C ALA A 78 5.59 12.46 -27.62
N SER A 79 4.34 12.54 -28.04
CA SER A 79 3.78 11.79 -29.16
C SER A 79 4.53 12.04 -30.46
N ARG A 80 4.75 11.01 -31.29
CA ARG A 80 4.37 10.99 -32.72
C ARG A 80 4.59 9.62 -33.39
N PRO A 81 3.91 9.34 -34.52
CA PRO A 81 3.65 8.00 -35.04
C PRO A 81 4.59 7.57 -36.18
N GLY A 82 4.67 6.26 -36.41
CA GLY A 82 4.97 5.66 -37.71
C GLY A 82 6.20 4.77 -37.76
N LEU A 83 5.97 3.46 -37.97
CA LEU A 83 6.45 2.63 -39.09
C LEU A 83 6.61 1.17 -38.66
N ALA A 84 5.89 0.31 -39.37
CA ALA A 84 5.91 -1.15 -39.28
C ALA A 84 7.26 -1.74 -39.74
N GLN A 85 7.58 -2.96 -39.29
CA GLN A 85 7.57 -4.16 -40.16
C GLN A 85 7.90 -5.47 -39.41
N PRO A 86 7.55 -6.65 -39.98
CA PRO A 86 7.33 -7.92 -39.29
C PRO A 86 8.53 -8.89 -39.41
N GLY A 87 8.57 -9.91 -38.54
CA GLY A 87 9.55 -10.99 -38.65
C GLY A 87 9.19 -12.26 -37.88
N ALA A 88 9.09 -13.34 -38.66
CA ALA A 88 9.33 -14.75 -38.32
C ALA A 88 8.27 -15.54 -37.52
N ALA A 89 7.58 -16.39 -38.29
CA ALA A 89 6.92 -17.60 -37.85
C ALA A 89 7.92 -18.67 -37.34
N ALA A 90 7.51 -19.47 -36.36
CA ALA A 90 7.97 -20.86 -36.24
C ALA A 90 6.90 -21.68 -35.50
N ALA A 91 6.43 -22.71 -36.20
CA ALA A 91 5.49 -23.71 -35.73
C ALA A 91 6.14 -24.65 -34.70
N ALA A 92 5.37 -25.07 -33.68
CA ALA A 92 5.72 -26.22 -32.86
C ALA A 92 4.50 -27.14 -32.73
N GLN A 93 4.72 -28.38 -33.14
CA GLN A 93 3.74 -29.43 -33.37
C GLN A 93 3.25 -30.07 -32.07
N HIS A 94 1.96 -30.41 -32.09
CA HIS A 94 1.29 -31.33 -31.19
C HIS A 94 1.83 -32.77 -31.37
N GLN A 95 2.21 -33.45 -30.28
CA GLN A 95 2.13 -34.91 -30.18
C GLN A 95 1.51 -35.28 -28.83
N GLN A 96 0.29 -35.82 -28.89
CA GLN A 96 -0.38 -36.51 -27.80
C GLN A 96 0.06 -37.98 -27.81
N GLN A 97 0.57 -38.50 -26.69
CA GLN A 97 0.57 -39.93 -26.41
C GLN A 97 -0.54 -40.24 -25.42
N GLN A 98 -1.48 -41.08 -25.85
CA GLN A 98 -2.54 -41.66 -25.04
C GLN A 98 -1.99 -42.86 -24.27
N GLN A 99 -2.21 -42.90 -22.96
CA GLN A 99 -2.14 -44.13 -22.17
C GLN A 99 -3.44 -44.26 -21.37
N GLN A 100 -4.22 -45.27 -21.73
CA GLN A 100 -5.49 -45.64 -21.12
C GLN A 100 -5.25 -46.42 -19.82
N THR A 101 -5.79 -45.96 -18.70
CA THR A 101 -6.19 -46.81 -17.56
C THR A 101 -7.49 -46.28 -16.95
N GLN A 102 -8.36 -47.22 -16.54
CA GLN A 102 -9.79 -47.06 -16.27
C GLN A 102 -10.15 -46.16 -15.05
N PRO A 103 -11.39 -45.62 -15.00
CA PRO A 103 -11.79 -44.60 -14.02
C PRO A 103 -12.28 -45.19 -12.70
N HIS A 104 -11.62 -44.85 -11.59
CA HIS A 104 -12.22 -44.92 -10.26
C HIS A 104 -12.92 -43.58 -9.96
N ILE A 105 -14.25 -43.61 -9.90
CA ILE A 105 -15.06 -42.42 -9.60
C ILE A 105 -14.94 -42.10 -8.10
N GLN A 106 -14.24 -41.02 -7.77
CA GLN A 106 -14.36 -40.28 -6.51
C GLN A 106 -14.85 -38.86 -6.85
N PRO A 107 -15.78 -38.27 -6.08
CA PRO A 107 -16.43 -37.02 -6.48
C PRO A 107 -15.45 -35.83 -6.43
N ALA A 108 -15.11 -35.30 -7.61
CA ALA A 108 -14.10 -34.26 -7.84
C ALA A 108 -14.64 -32.82 -7.82
N ASN A 109 -15.68 -32.52 -7.04
CA ASN A 109 -16.44 -31.27 -7.19
C ASN A 109 -16.00 -30.08 -6.30
N HIS A 110 -14.87 -30.17 -5.59
CA HIS A 110 -14.40 -29.06 -4.72
C HIS A 110 -13.08 -28.40 -5.13
N ARG A 111 -12.28 -29.02 -6.02
CA ARG A 111 -10.92 -28.55 -6.37
C ARG A 111 -10.86 -27.61 -7.59
N LEU A 112 -11.87 -27.65 -8.46
CA LEU A 112 -11.91 -26.83 -9.68
C LEU A 112 -12.39 -25.40 -9.38
N THR A 113 -13.31 -25.23 -8.44
CA THR A 113 -13.90 -23.93 -8.08
C THR A 113 -12.92 -23.02 -7.33
N THR A 114 -12.04 -23.60 -6.51
CA THR A 114 -10.99 -22.87 -5.77
C THR A 114 -9.89 -22.35 -6.69
N ASN A 115 -9.51 -23.13 -7.70
CA ASN A 115 -8.52 -22.72 -8.71
C ASN A 115 -9.03 -21.58 -9.61
N VAL A 116 -10.29 -21.60 -10.03
CA VAL A 116 -10.86 -20.50 -10.85
C VAL A 116 -10.96 -19.20 -10.04
N LYS A 117 -11.37 -19.27 -8.76
CA LYS A 117 -11.41 -18.10 -7.86
C LYS A 117 -10.01 -17.54 -7.58
N SER A 118 -9.02 -18.40 -7.37
CA SER A 118 -7.63 -17.99 -7.16
C SER A 118 -7.00 -17.33 -8.39
N LEU A 119 -7.28 -17.86 -9.59
CA LEU A 119 -6.83 -17.26 -10.85
C LEU A 119 -7.49 -15.91 -11.12
N HIS A 120 -8.80 -15.80 -10.90
CA HIS A 120 -9.52 -14.54 -11.07
C HIS A 120 -9.02 -13.47 -10.09
N HIS A 121 -8.82 -13.85 -8.82
CA HIS A 121 -8.26 -12.95 -7.80
C HIS A 121 -6.85 -12.48 -8.19
N SER A 122 -5.98 -13.38 -8.63
CA SER A 122 -4.63 -13.00 -9.10
C SER A 122 -4.67 -12.03 -10.29
N TYR A 123 -5.59 -12.22 -11.24
CA TYR A 123 -5.75 -11.31 -12.37
C TYR A 123 -6.21 -9.91 -11.92
N THR A 124 -7.21 -9.85 -11.05
CA THR A 124 -7.68 -8.59 -10.46
C THR A 124 -6.57 -7.86 -9.71
N VAL A 125 -5.77 -8.57 -8.91
CA VAL A 125 -4.63 -7.98 -8.18
C VAL A 125 -3.60 -7.39 -9.14
N THR A 126 -3.23 -8.13 -10.20
CA THR A 126 -2.28 -7.64 -11.21
C THR A 126 -2.81 -6.39 -11.91
N GLN A 127 -4.10 -6.37 -12.29
CA GLN A 127 -4.72 -5.22 -12.93
C GLN A 127 -4.81 -4.01 -11.99
N ASN A 128 -5.25 -4.20 -10.75
CA ASN A 128 -5.35 -3.13 -9.76
C ASN A 128 -3.98 -2.54 -9.43
N ALA A 129 -2.94 -3.38 -9.33
CA ALA A 129 -1.57 -2.91 -9.13
C ALA A 129 -1.07 -2.06 -10.31
N ALA A 130 -1.42 -2.42 -11.56
CA ALA A 130 -1.09 -1.62 -12.74
C ALA A 130 -1.77 -0.24 -12.70
N ILE A 131 -3.07 -0.21 -12.39
CA ILE A 131 -3.85 1.04 -12.28
C ILE A 131 -3.31 1.93 -11.16
N ALA A 132 -2.97 1.34 -10.01
CA ALA A 132 -2.39 2.09 -8.90
C ALA A 132 -1.02 2.69 -9.26
N LEU A 133 -0.19 1.95 -9.99
CA LEU A 133 1.11 2.43 -10.44
C LEU A 133 0.96 3.60 -11.43
N GLU A 134 0.03 3.50 -12.38
CA GLU A 134 -0.32 4.59 -13.29
C GLU A 134 -0.80 5.83 -12.53
N TYR A 135 -1.67 5.65 -11.54
CA TYR A 135 -2.12 6.74 -10.68
C TYR A 135 -0.94 7.44 -9.97
N LEU A 136 -0.06 6.68 -9.32
CA LEU A 136 1.12 7.21 -8.63
C LEU A 136 2.09 7.96 -9.56
N GLN A 137 2.10 7.62 -10.85
CA GLN A 137 2.90 8.32 -11.87
C GLN A 137 2.21 9.59 -12.40
N SER A 138 0.88 9.58 -12.44
CA SER A 138 0.07 10.70 -12.96
C SER A 138 -0.15 11.82 -11.94
N VAL A 139 0.05 11.53 -10.64
CA VAL A 139 -0.20 12.49 -9.57
C VAL A 139 0.75 13.68 -9.68
N ALA A 140 0.23 14.89 -9.42
CA ALA A 140 1.04 16.10 -9.44
C ALA A 140 2.14 16.06 -8.36
N ASP A 141 3.29 16.66 -8.69
CA ASP A 141 4.44 16.72 -7.79
C ASP A 141 4.05 17.32 -6.42
N GLY A 142 4.37 16.60 -5.35
CA GLY A 142 4.11 17.07 -3.97
C GLY A 142 2.71 16.80 -3.43
N THR A 143 1.77 16.30 -4.24
CA THR A 143 0.48 15.77 -3.73
C THR A 143 0.70 14.51 -2.90
N ILE A 144 1.59 13.64 -3.37
CA ILE A 144 2.05 12.44 -2.66
C ILE A 144 3.57 12.55 -2.52
N LEU A 145 4.09 12.17 -1.36
CA LEU A 145 5.53 12.08 -1.11
C LEU A 145 5.94 10.62 -1.05
N PHE A 146 7.11 10.32 -1.61
CA PHE A 146 7.70 8.99 -1.61
C PHE A 146 8.80 8.93 -0.56
N VAL A 147 8.89 7.83 0.17
CA VAL A 147 9.82 7.71 1.30
C VAL A 147 10.63 6.43 1.18
N THR A 148 11.95 6.57 1.30
CA THR A 148 12.86 5.42 1.36
C THR A 148 12.72 4.68 2.68
N THR A 149 13.17 3.43 2.76
CA THR A 149 13.20 2.68 4.04
C THR A 149 13.99 3.44 5.11
N LYS A 150 15.00 4.22 4.72
CA LYS A 150 15.83 5.07 5.60
C LYS A 150 15.21 6.44 5.93
N GLY A 151 14.00 6.75 5.45
CA GLY A 151 13.28 7.98 5.77
C GLY A 151 13.57 9.18 4.85
N ASN A 152 14.28 9.01 3.74
CA ASN A 152 14.50 10.10 2.78
C ASN A 152 13.22 10.36 1.98
N VAL A 153 12.77 11.62 1.98
CA VAL A 153 11.51 12.03 1.35
C VAL A 153 11.77 12.63 -0.03
N MET A 154 11.02 12.15 -1.03
CA MET A 154 11.12 12.53 -2.43
C MET A 154 9.76 13.01 -2.95
N ARG A 155 9.75 14.11 -3.74
CA ARG A 155 8.51 14.66 -4.33
C ARG A 155 8.07 13.97 -5.61
N LYS A 156 9.00 13.29 -6.28
CA LYS A 156 8.75 12.57 -7.52
C LYS A 156 8.96 11.09 -7.35
N SER A 157 8.19 10.36 -8.13
CA SER A 157 8.30 8.93 -8.40
C SER A 157 9.57 8.60 -9.23
N VAL A 158 10.74 9.16 -8.91
CA VAL A 158 12.04 8.78 -9.52
C VAL A 158 12.66 7.73 -8.62
N PHE A 159 12.59 6.46 -9.03
CA PHE A 159 13.00 5.35 -8.17
C PHE A 159 14.35 4.78 -8.59
N THR A 160 15.32 4.87 -7.70
CA THR A 160 16.44 3.94 -7.63
C THR A 160 15.98 2.74 -6.80
N THR A 161 16.24 1.52 -7.27
CA THR A 161 16.09 0.33 -6.41
C THR A 161 16.89 0.53 -5.14
N GLU A 162 16.24 0.43 -3.98
CA GLU A 162 16.96 0.29 -2.71
C GLU A 162 17.75 -1.03 -2.75
N GLU A 163 19.02 -0.97 -2.38
CA GLU A 163 19.84 -2.17 -2.28
C GLU A 163 19.33 -3.01 -1.11
N ASP A 164 19.03 -4.27 -1.41
CA ASP A 164 18.64 -5.28 -0.43
C ASP A 164 19.90 -5.69 0.36
N GLU A 165 20.40 -4.83 1.25
CA GLU A 165 21.57 -5.16 2.08
C GLU A 165 21.28 -6.35 3.02
N ASP A 166 20.01 -6.52 3.40
CA ASP A 166 19.57 -7.54 4.34
C ASP A 166 18.50 -8.43 3.70
N GLY A 167 18.88 -9.42 2.88
CA GLY A 167 17.98 -10.38 2.21
C GLY A 167 17.04 -11.21 3.12
N GLN A 168 16.98 -10.85 4.40
CA GLN A 168 16.17 -11.42 5.46
C GLN A 168 14.99 -10.52 5.89
N ARG A 169 14.96 -9.24 5.50
CA ARG A 169 13.85 -8.32 5.83
C ARG A 169 12.69 -8.48 4.85
N THR A 170 11.48 -8.66 5.39
CA THR A 170 10.25 -8.69 4.59
C THR A 170 9.85 -7.28 4.14
N ASN A 171 8.98 -7.17 3.14
CA ASN A 171 8.42 -5.87 2.74
C ASN A 171 7.71 -5.18 3.90
N ASP A 172 6.97 -5.95 4.71
CA ASP A 172 6.32 -5.45 5.94
C ASP A 172 7.32 -4.80 6.89
N ASP A 173 8.50 -5.41 7.09
CA ASP A 173 9.54 -4.86 7.95
C ASP A 173 10.09 -3.54 7.40
N ARG A 174 10.20 -3.42 6.07
CA ARG A 174 10.64 -2.18 5.41
C ARG A 174 9.59 -1.07 5.48
N ILE A 175 8.31 -1.42 5.33
CA ILE A 175 7.19 -0.47 5.50
C ILE A 175 7.16 0.03 6.94
N LEU A 176 7.28 -0.87 7.91
CA LEU A 176 7.35 -0.50 9.32
C LEU A 176 8.57 0.38 9.62
N GLU A 177 9.75 0.02 9.11
CA GLU A 177 10.95 0.82 9.32
C GLU A 177 10.85 2.21 8.68
N THR A 178 10.21 2.32 7.52
CA THR A 178 9.86 3.61 6.92
C THR A 178 9.03 4.46 7.89
N ALA A 179 7.97 3.88 8.48
CA ALA A 179 7.13 4.58 9.45
C ALA A 179 7.91 4.99 10.71
N LEU A 180 8.79 4.13 11.22
CA LEU A 180 9.63 4.42 12.39
C LEU A 180 10.61 5.56 12.13
N ASN A 181 11.27 5.57 10.97
CA ASN A 181 12.17 6.64 10.58
C ASN A 181 11.43 7.98 10.41
N LEU A 182 10.20 7.96 9.91
CA LEU A 182 9.35 9.16 9.87
C LEU A 182 8.93 9.64 11.26
N VAL A 183 8.61 8.73 12.19
CA VAL A 183 8.32 9.08 13.59
C VAL A 183 9.55 9.71 14.24
N ALA A 184 10.74 9.16 13.99
CA ALA A 184 12.01 9.66 14.51
C ALA A 184 12.41 11.01 13.89
N ALA A 185 12.01 11.30 12.65
CA ALA A 185 12.27 12.58 12.00
C ALA A 185 11.32 13.72 12.43
N GLY A 186 10.17 13.39 13.04
CA GLY A 186 9.17 14.36 13.47
C GLY A 186 9.61 15.24 14.64
N PRO A 187 8.97 16.41 14.87
CA PRO A 187 9.32 17.34 15.95
C PRO A 187 9.22 16.73 17.36
N SER A 188 8.56 15.57 17.52
CA SER A 188 8.45 14.84 18.79
C SER A 188 9.72 14.07 19.18
N SER A 189 10.66 13.84 18.27
CA SER A 189 11.93 13.19 18.58
C SER A 189 12.90 14.10 19.33
N SER A 190 12.85 15.41 19.08
CA SER A 190 13.65 16.40 19.81
C SER A 190 13.16 16.63 21.25
N SER A 191 11.88 16.38 21.54
CA SER A 191 11.31 16.42 22.90
C SER A 191 11.62 15.19 23.76
N THR A 192 12.34 14.20 23.23
CA THR A 192 12.86 13.10 24.09
C THR A 192 14.12 13.52 24.84
N SER A 193 14.76 14.63 24.43
CA SER A 193 16.04 15.12 24.97
C SER A 193 15.96 16.51 25.63
N GLY A 194 14.81 17.19 25.55
CA GLY A 194 14.64 18.56 26.03
C GLY A 194 13.59 18.67 27.13
N SER A 195 14.02 18.54 28.38
CA SER A 195 13.61 19.37 29.53
C SER A 195 12.16 19.92 29.58
N GLN A 196 11.13 19.10 29.39
CA GLN A 196 9.89 19.34 30.13
C GLN A 196 10.07 18.66 31.47
N ALA A 197 10.41 19.46 32.49
CA ALA A 197 10.37 19.02 33.87
C ALA A 197 9.02 18.34 34.07
N ALA A 198 9.05 17.04 34.37
CA ALA A 198 7.85 16.31 34.75
C ALA A 198 7.19 17.12 35.87
N VAL A 199 6.04 17.72 35.58
CA VAL A 199 5.21 18.28 36.64
C VAL A 199 4.78 17.07 37.46
N ASP A 200 5.10 17.09 38.75
CA ASP A 200 4.90 15.95 39.64
C ASP A 200 3.43 15.50 39.57
N GLY A 201 3.21 14.27 39.09
CA GLY A 201 1.88 13.67 38.93
C GLY A 201 1.22 13.71 37.53
N GLU A 202 1.78 14.39 36.53
CA GLU A 202 1.22 14.38 35.16
C GLU A 202 1.90 13.31 34.27
N PRO A 203 1.12 12.49 33.53
CA PRO A 203 1.68 11.48 32.64
C PRO A 203 2.48 12.14 31.51
N ARG A 204 3.62 11.52 31.16
CA ARG A 204 4.45 12.00 30.05
C ARG A 204 3.66 11.86 28.76
N LYS A 205 3.47 12.94 28.01
CA LYS A 205 2.75 12.92 26.73
C LYS A 205 3.71 12.67 25.58
N ILE A 206 3.43 11.65 24.76
CA ILE A 206 4.12 11.41 23.49
C ILE A 206 3.17 11.75 22.36
N LEU A 207 3.57 12.72 21.54
CA LEU A 207 2.85 13.07 20.32
C LEU A 207 3.29 12.14 19.17
N ARG A 208 2.34 11.59 18.43
CA ARG A 208 2.58 10.81 17.20
C ARG A 208 1.79 11.41 16.04
N GLU A 209 2.51 11.88 15.04
CA GLU A 209 1.91 12.47 13.82
C GLU A 209 1.85 11.49 12.64
N VAL A 210 2.57 10.37 12.73
CA VAL A 210 2.60 9.32 11.70
C VAL A 210 1.56 8.26 12.04
N VAL A 211 0.76 7.86 11.06
CA VAL A 211 -0.19 6.75 11.16
C VAL A 211 0.05 5.77 10.01
N LEU A 212 0.18 4.48 10.34
CA LEU A 212 0.23 3.41 9.36
C LEU A 212 -1.20 3.03 8.95
N LEU A 213 -1.45 3.01 7.64
CA LEU A 213 -2.71 2.54 7.06
C LEU A 213 -2.53 1.11 6.57
N THR A 214 -3.22 0.16 7.20
CA THR A 214 -3.16 -1.25 6.81
C THR A 214 -4.37 -2.03 7.35
N LYS A 215 -4.78 -3.06 6.60
CA LYS A 215 -5.72 -4.10 7.05
C LYS A 215 -5.01 -5.36 7.53
N ASP A 216 -3.70 -5.48 7.31
CA ASP A 216 -2.95 -6.69 7.66
C ASP A 216 -2.76 -6.80 9.17
N ARG A 217 -3.14 -7.96 9.71
CA ARG A 217 -3.09 -8.22 11.15
C ARG A 217 -1.66 -8.30 11.68
N ASN A 218 -0.74 -8.91 10.94
CA ASN A 218 0.63 -9.11 11.36
C ASN A 218 1.39 -7.78 11.36
N LEU A 219 1.28 -7.01 10.27
CA LEU A 219 1.86 -5.68 10.17
C LEU A 219 1.29 -4.74 11.24
N ARG A 220 -0.03 -4.81 11.49
CA ARG A 220 -0.67 -4.05 12.58
C ARG A 220 -0.10 -4.41 13.96
N VAL A 221 0.09 -5.69 14.27
CA VAL A 221 0.68 -6.12 15.54
C VAL A 221 2.13 -5.67 15.67
N LYS A 222 2.93 -5.76 14.59
CA LYS A 222 4.31 -5.27 14.56
C LYS A 222 4.35 -3.76 14.82
N ALA A 223 3.52 -2.97 14.16
CA ALA A 223 3.46 -1.52 14.32
C ALA A 223 3.05 -1.08 15.73
N ILE A 224 2.02 -1.72 16.30
CA ILE A 224 1.57 -1.43 17.69
C ILE A 224 2.69 -1.74 18.69
N SER A 225 3.44 -2.83 18.50
CA SER A 225 4.58 -3.19 19.35
C SER A 225 5.74 -2.17 19.32
N HIS A 226 5.74 -1.26 18.34
CA HIS A 226 6.71 -0.15 18.23
C HIS A 226 6.05 1.23 18.41
N ASP A 227 4.89 1.27 19.08
CA ASP A 227 4.10 2.48 19.36
C ASP A 227 3.67 3.28 18.11
N VAL A 228 3.64 2.66 16.94
CA VAL A 228 3.16 3.30 15.71
C VAL A 228 1.63 3.18 15.65
N PRO A 229 0.88 4.30 15.61
CA PRO A 229 -0.57 4.26 15.45
C PRO A 229 -0.96 3.59 14.13
N VAL A 230 -2.00 2.74 14.17
CA VAL A 230 -2.48 1.99 13.00
C VAL A 230 -3.98 2.20 12.80
N ARG A 231 -4.41 2.38 11.55
CA ARG A 231 -5.82 2.38 11.17
C ARG A 231 -6.06 1.62 9.88
N ASP A 232 -7.27 1.08 9.75
CA ASP A 232 -7.81 0.71 8.44
C ASP A 232 -8.08 1.98 7.60
N MET A 233 -8.02 1.86 6.27
CA MET A 233 -8.17 3.00 5.38
C MET A 233 -9.59 3.59 5.41
N HIS A 234 -10.63 2.75 5.41
CA HIS A 234 -12.02 3.23 5.45
C HIS A 234 -12.36 3.80 6.82
N ASP A 235 -11.90 3.16 7.89
CA ASP A 235 -12.03 3.68 9.26
C ASP A 235 -11.37 5.06 9.38
N PHE A 236 -10.18 5.22 8.80
CA PHE A 236 -9.47 6.49 8.80
C PHE A 236 -10.23 7.56 8.02
N ALA A 237 -10.69 7.25 6.80
CA ALA A 237 -11.45 8.18 5.98
C ALA A 237 -12.75 8.61 6.67
N TYR A 238 -13.46 7.67 7.30
CA TYR A 238 -14.66 7.96 8.09
C TYR A 238 -14.36 8.89 9.28
N TRP A 239 -13.31 8.58 10.05
CA TRP A 239 -12.85 9.41 11.17
C TRP A 239 -12.48 10.82 10.71
N ALA A 240 -11.80 10.94 9.58
CA ALA A 240 -11.37 12.20 8.98
C ALA A 240 -12.51 12.95 8.25
N ARG A 241 -13.74 12.41 8.23
CA ARG A 241 -14.91 12.96 7.51
C ARG A 241 -14.63 13.19 6.03
N LEU A 242 -13.80 12.34 5.42
CA LEU A 242 -13.52 12.39 3.99
C LEU A 242 -14.70 11.83 3.21
N GLN A 243 -15.18 12.58 2.23
CA GLN A 243 -16.24 12.12 1.33
C GLN A 243 -15.64 11.14 0.33
N LEU A 244 -15.83 9.83 0.59
CA LEU A 244 -15.62 8.82 -0.44
C LEU A 244 -16.72 9.05 -1.47
N ALA A 245 -16.34 9.44 -2.69
CA ALA A 245 -17.30 9.66 -3.76
C ALA A 245 -18.13 8.37 -3.94
N ALA A 246 -19.41 8.43 -3.58
CA ALA A 246 -20.38 7.43 -3.99
C ALA A 246 -20.50 7.57 -5.51
N ASN A 247 -20.00 6.60 -6.26
CA ASN A 247 -20.01 6.64 -7.72
C ASN A 247 -21.40 6.97 -8.28
N ASP A 248 -21.42 7.47 -9.53
CA ASP A 248 -22.52 7.42 -10.51
C ASP A 248 -23.15 6.01 -10.63
N LEU A 249 -23.84 5.59 -9.59
CA LEU A 249 -24.84 4.52 -9.59
C LEU A 249 -26.26 5.09 -9.66
N CYS A 250 -26.40 6.43 -9.70
CA CYS A 250 -27.68 7.15 -9.78
C CYS A 250 -28.02 7.64 -11.20
N SER A 251 -27.66 6.87 -12.24
CA SER A 251 -28.11 7.14 -13.62
C SER A 251 -28.97 6.02 -14.22
N LEU A 252 -29.33 5.00 -13.44
CA LEU A 252 -30.22 3.90 -13.91
C LEU A 252 -31.46 3.64 -13.03
N GLU A 253 -31.67 4.37 -11.93
CA GLU A 253 -32.90 4.25 -11.10
C GLU A 253 -33.91 5.39 -11.31
N SER A 254 -33.70 6.29 -12.28
CA SER A 254 -34.68 7.35 -12.61
C SER A 254 -35.82 6.89 -13.56
N ALA A 255 -35.90 5.59 -13.87
CA ALA A 255 -36.93 5.05 -14.79
C ALA A 255 -38.06 4.28 -14.08
N ALA A 256 -38.07 4.17 -12.76
CA ALA A 256 -39.17 3.58 -12.02
C ALA A 256 -39.79 4.64 -11.09
N GLY A 257 -40.84 5.30 -11.58
CA GLY A 257 -41.64 6.23 -10.79
C GLY A 257 -42.30 5.54 -9.58
N PRO A 258 -42.84 6.33 -8.64
CA PRO A 258 -43.38 5.81 -7.40
C PRO A 258 -44.67 5.01 -7.69
N LEU A 259 -44.63 3.71 -7.43
CA LEU A 259 -45.86 2.93 -7.26
C LEU A 259 -46.39 3.22 -5.85
N CYS A 260 -47.40 4.07 -5.79
CA CYS A 260 -48.34 4.11 -4.69
C CYS A 260 -49.03 2.74 -4.57
N TYR A 261 -48.93 2.10 -3.40
CA TYR A 261 -50.03 1.53 -2.60
C TYR A 261 -49.47 0.99 -1.28
#